data_AF-A0A660RA20-F1
#
_entry.id   AF-A0A660RA20-F1
#
_cell.length_a   1.000
_cell.length_b   1.000
_cell.length_c   1.000
_cell.angle_alpha   90.00
_cell.angle_beta   90.00
_cell.angle_gamma   90.00
#
_symmetry.space_group_name_H-M   'P 1'
#
loop_
_entity.id
_entity.type
_entity.pdbx_description
1 polymer ?
#
loop_
_entity_poly.entity_id
_entity_poly.type
_entity_poly.pdbx_seq_one_letter_code
_entity_poly.pdbx_strand_id
1 'polypeptide(L)' 'KELGIPIEERWMELKELINADEVFLTHTSVGIVPVRGIEEKVLFETGTGTLTDELRRNFENFIRERKENWEGIS' A
#
# COMPACT_ATOMS: atom_id res chain seq x y z
N LYS A 1 1.67 -8.37 6.59
CA LYS A 1 2.17 -9.49 7.42
C LYS A 1 1.50 -10.80 7.00
N GLU A 2 0.16 -10.88 6.99
CA GLU A 2 -0.56 -12.11 6.61
C GLU A 2 -0.21 -12.67 5.22
N LEU A 3 0.11 -11.79 4.26
CA LEU A 3 0.51 -12.19 2.90
C LEU A 3 1.97 -12.68 2.79
N GLY A 4 2.72 -12.79 3.91
CA GLY A 4 4.12 -13.22 3.90
C GLY A 4 5.11 -12.21 3.29
N ILE A 5 4.65 -11.02 2.92
CA ILE A 5 5.47 -9.93 2.39
C ILE A 5 6.44 -9.44 3.48
N PRO A 6 7.76 -9.39 3.24
CA PRO A 6 8.74 -8.80 4.17
C PRO A 6 8.42 -7.33 4.44
N ILE A 7 8.56 -6.89 5.70
CA ILE A 7 8.27 -5.51 6.11
C ILE A 7 9.47 -4.96 6.85
N GLU A 8 9.88 -3.75 6.48
CA GLU A 8 10.92 -2.98 7.14
C GLU A 8 10.38 -1.58 7.48
N GLU A 9 10.45 -1.21 8.76
CA GLU A 9 10.17 0.15 9.22
C GLU A 9 11.52 0.80 9.59
N ARG A 10 11.93 1.78 8.80
CA ARG A 10 13.20 2.48 8.98
C ARG A 10 13.16 3.89 8.42
N TRP A 11 14.23 4.64 8.69
CA TRP A 11 14.51 5.85 7.94
C TRP A 11 14.72 5.53 6.44
N MET A 12 14.08 6.31 5.57
CA MET A 12 14.16 6.16 4.12
C MET A 12 14.67 7.46 3.51
N GLU A 13 15.73 7.35 2.73
CA GLU A 13 16.30 8.48 2.00
C GLU A 13 15.47 8.79 0.75
N LEU A 14 15.45 10.07 0.33
CA LEU A 14 14.71 10.49 -0.88
C LEU A 14 15.13 9.67 -2.11
N LYS A 15 16.42 9.36 -2.24
CA LYS A 15 16.93 8.54 -3.37
C LYS A 15 16.34 7.14 -3.40
N GLU A 16 15.96 6.57 -2.26
CA GLU A 16 15.37 5.24 -2.17
C GLU A 16 13.92 5.30 -2.64
N LEU A 17 13.17 6.32 -2.18
CA LEU A 17 11.81 6.59 -2.63
C LEU A 17 11.75 6.79 -4.15
N ILE A 18 12.64 7.63 -4.69
CA ILE A 18 12.69 7.92 -6.12
C ILE A 18 13.03 6.66 -6.94
N ASN A 19 13.78 5.71 -6.40
CA ASN A 19 14.19 4.48 -7.10
C ASN A 19 13.36 3.25 -6.73
N ALA A 20 12.28 3.40 -5.96
CA ALA A 20 11.40 2.29 -5.63
C ALA A 20 10.66 1.78 -6.87
N ASP A 21 10.43 0.46 -6.94
CA ASP A 21 9.65 -0.17 -8.01
C ASP A 21 8.16 0.23 -7.94
N GLU A 22 7.64 0.36 -6.72
CA GLU A 22 6.26 0.74 -6.43
C GLU A 22 6.20 1.70 -5.24
N VAL A 23 5.29 2.67 -5.31
CA VAL A 23 4.97 3.57 -4.20
C VAL A 23 3.46 3.67 -4.07
N PHE A 24 2.96 3.67 -2.84
CA PHE A 24 1.55 3.90 -2.55
C PHE A 24 1.36 4.73 -1.29
N LEU A 25 0.20 5.37 -1.19
CA LEU A 25 -0.24 6.09 0.00
C LEU A 25 -1.36 5.32 0.70
N THR A 26 -1.44 5.47 2.01
CA THR A 26 -2.55 4.97 2.82
C THR A 26 -3.34 6.13 3.39
N HIS A 27 -4.66 6.14 3.25
CA HIS A 27 -5.50 7.16 3.85
C HIS A 27 -6.88 6.60 4.19
N THR A 28 -7.45 6.98 5.35
CA THR A 28 -8.70 6.42 5.87
C THR A 28 -9.86 6.47 4.88
N SER A 29 -10.00 7.55 4.12
CA SER A 29 -11.14 7.73 3.19
C SER A 29 -11.05 6.91 1.91
N VAL A 30 -9.86 6.43 1.52
CA VAL A 30 -9.64 5.81 0.20
C VAL A 30 -8.90 4.47 0.26
N GLY A 31 -8.41 4.08 1.43
CA GLY A 31 -7.57 2.90 1.61
C GLY A 31 -6.18 3.10 1.02
N ILE A 32 -5.85 2.31 -0.02
CA ILE A 32 -4.53 2.23 -0.65
C ILE A 32 -4.55 2.90 -2.02
N VAL A 33 -3.69 3.91 -2.24
CA VAL A 33 -3.59 4.68 -3.48
C VAL A 33 -2.24 4.47 -4.15
N PRO A 34 -2.17 3.91 -5.37
CA PRO A 34 -0.91 3.81 -6.11
C PRO A 34 -0.40 5.19 -6.56
N VAL A 35 0.89 5.46 -6.36
CA VAL A 35 1.58 6.67 -6.84
C VAL A 35 2.30 6.36 -8.14
N ARG A 36 1.81 6.90 -9.26
CA ARG A 36 2.34 6.59 -10.61
C ARG A 36 3.60 7.39 -10.98
N GLY A 37 3.84 8.48 -10.29
CA GLY A 37 4.99 9.33 -10.54
C GLY A 37 5.25 10.29 -9.40
N ILE A 38 6.52 10.63 -9.24
CA ILE A 38 6.99 11.65 -8.31
C ILE A 38 7.73 12.68 -9.16
N GLU A 39 7.27 13.92 -9.13
CA GLU A 39 7.76 15.00 -9.99
C GLU A 39 7.68 14.61 -11.48
N GLU A 40 8.80 14.69 -12.21
CA GLU A 40 8.90 14.32 -13.62
C GLU A 40 9.15 12.82 -13.85
N LYS A 41 9.36 12.04 -12.77
CA LYS A 41 9.65 10.60 -12.87
C LYS A 41 8.36 9.78 -12.81
N VAL A 42 8.08 9.05 -13.89
CA VAL A 42 7.11 7.94 -13.87
C VAL A 42 7.76 6.76 -13.13
N LEU A 43 7.09 6.25 -12.10
CA LEU A 43 7.59 5.14 -11.28
C LEU A 43 7.24 3.78 -11.90
N PHE A 44 5.98 3.62 -12.35
CA PHE A 44 5.52 2.39 -12.99
C PHE A 44 4.29 2.67 -13.88
N GLU A 45 4.11 1.83 -14.90
CA GLU A 45 2.85 1.78 -15.64
C GLU A 45 1.83 0.92 -14.89
N THR A 46 0.56 1.33 -14.88
CA THR A 46 -0.48 0.54 -14.22
C THR A 46 -0.69 -0.79 -14.93
N GLY A 47 -0.43 -1.89 -14.23
CA GLY A 47 -0.68 -3.25 -14.70
C GLY A 47 -1.11 -4.16 -13.56
N THR A 48 -1.93 -5.15 -13.89
CA THR A 48 -2.29 -6.26 -13.01
C THR A 48 -1.03 -7.04 -12.61
N GLY A 49 -0.87 -7.33 -11.31
CA GLY A 49 0.21 -8.19 -10.80
C GLY A 49 1.25 -7.49 -9.91
N THR A 50 1.10 -6.19 -9.66
CA THR A 50 1.93 -5.44 -8.69
C THR A 50 1.55 -5.76 -7.26
N LEU A 51 2.49 -5.56 -6.33
CA LEU A 51 2.27 -5.78 -4.90
C LEU A 51 1.22 -4.81 -4.34
N THR A 52 1.25 -3.56 -4.80
CA THR A 52 0.28 -2.52 -4.45
C THR A 52 -1.14 -2.94 -4.82
N ASP A 53 -1.33 -3.56 -5.99
CA ASP A 53 -2.64 -4.01 -6.45
C ASP A 53 -3.13 -5.25 -5.68
N GLU A 54 -2.22 -6.14 -5.29
CA GLU A 54 -2.53 -7.26 -4.38
C GLU A 54 -2.98 -6.75 -3.00
N LEU A 55 -2.25 -5.81 -2.41
CA LEU A 55 -2.63 -5.19 -1.14
C LEU A 55 -4.00 -4.52 -1.24
N ARG A 56 -4.25 -3.77 -2.33
CA ARG A 56 -5.51 -3.06 -2.56
C ARG A 56 -6.69 -4.02 -2.71
N ARG A 57 -6.54 -5.13 -3.46
CA ARG A 57 -7.60 -6.15 -3.62
C ARG A 57 -8.00 -6.79 -2.30
N ASN A 58 -7.04 -7.04 -1.41
CA ASN A 58 -7.28 -7.72 -0.14
C ASN A 58 -7.72 -6.77 0.98
N PHE A 59 -7.54 -5.46 0.81
CA PHE A 59 -7.70 -4.48 1.89
C PHE A 59 -9.11 -4.46 2.50
N GLU A 60 -10.17 -4.40 1.70
CA GLU A 60 -11.54 -4.29 2.23
C GLU A 60 -11.94 -5.50 3.06
N ASN A 61 -11.67 -6.71 2.57
CA ASN A 61 -11.97 -7.94 3.30
C ASN A 61 -11.15 -8.03 4.58
N PHE A 62 -9.85 -7.70 4.51
CA PHE A 62 -8.97 -7.70 5.66
C PHE A 62 -9.44 -6.78 6.79
N ILE A 63 -9.92 -5.57 6.46
CA ILE A 63 -10.46 -4.64 7.45
C ILE A 63 -11.78 -5.14 8.03
N ARG A 64 -12.68 -5.68 7.21
CA ARG A 64 -13.99 -6.22 7.65
C ARG A 64 -13.86 -7.42 8.57
N GLU A 65 -12.93 -8.32 8.30
CA GLU A 65 -12.79 -9.59 9.04
C GLU A 65 -12.02 -9.42 10.36
N ARG A 66 -11.24 -8.35 10.52
CA ARG A 66 -10.55 -8.04 11.78
C ARG A 66 -11.50 -7.46 12.81
N LYS A 67 -11.93 -8.32 13.75
CA LYS A 67 -12.81 -7.95 14.87
C LYS A 67 -12.32 -6.73 15.66
N GLU A 68 -11.02 -6.62 15.88
CA GLU A 68 -10.37 -5.52 16.60
C GLU A 68 -10.76 -4.13 16.02
N ASN A 69 -11.02 -4.03 14.72
CA ASN A 69 -11.41 -2.77 14.07
C ASN A 69 -12.86 -2.34 14.37
N TRP A 70 -13.69 -3.25 14.90
CA TRP A 70 -15.13 -3.07 15.09
C TRP A 70 -15.57 -3.23 16.56
N GLU A 71 -14.61 -3.38 17.48
CA GLU A 71 -14.90 -3.43 18.91
C GLU A 71 -15.62 -2.16 19.38
N GLY A 72 -16.70 -2.33 20.12
CA GLY A 72 -17.51 -1.20 20.62
C GLY A 72 -18.48 -0.59 19.60
N ILE A 73 -18.59 -1.15 18.39
CA ILE A 73 -19.54 -0.73 17.34
C ILE A 73 -20.67 -1.76 17.16
N SER A 74 -20.75 -2.79 18.01
CA SER A 74 -21.79 -3.84 17.98
C SER A 74 -22.96 -3.57 18.94
#